data_AF-A0A4R8MJR8-F1
#
_entry.id   AF-A0A4R8MJR8-F1
#
_cell.length_a   1.000
_cell.length_b   1.000
_cell.length_c   1.000
_cell.angle_alpha   90.00
_cell.angle_beta   90.00
_cell.angle_gamma   90.00
#
_symmetry.space_group_name_H-M   'P 1'
#
loop_
_entity.id
_entity.type
_entity.pdbx_description
1 polymer ?
#
loop_
_entity_poly.entity_id
_entity_poly.type
_entity_poly.pdbx_seq_one_letter_code
_entity_poly.pdbx_strand_id
1 'polypeptide(L)'
;MGKIKSKLERKKEIQDMYDVYVNAWGGYADEPKEAPVVEIIEGIAKDVGLPPSYLFTIATGEGLGWIYLSDLKNYKNGKVITDKKISGFQNFGLDFFGNPKEWPNLKKYLPKTYNEGDEFVSIAEKRDEAYGKETVYSADFKNLESSIWAMAAVLKQRADRFERDWNELNYIKPTEDEWAFWTYFYYQRPELAFQRIKELKSYDIFYLKTSDRTKIRTKALERVAAWRYIQYYNIFST
;
A
#
# COMPACT_ATOMS: atom_id res chain seq x y z
N MET A 1 -23.54 25.04 -11.30
CA MET A 1 -22.64 23.87 -11.28
C MET A 1 -21.22 24.37 -11.49
N GLY A 2 -20.32 24.14 -10.54
CA GLY A 2 -18.92 24.58 -10.66
C GLY A 2 -18.21 23.84 -11.80
N LYS A 3 -17.23 24.51 -12.44
CA LYS A 3 -16.39 23.90 -13.47
C LYS A 3 -15.70 22.65 -12.92
N ILE A 4 -15.87 21.51 -13.58
CA ILE A 4 -15.15 20.28 -13.25
C ILE A 4 -13.65 20.55 -13.46
N LYS A 5 -12.85 20.32 -12.43
CA LYS A 5 -11.40 20.55 -12.49
C LYS A 5 -10.75 19.50 -13.39
N SER A 6 -9.77 19.92 -14.17
CA SER A 6 -8.93 19.00 -14.94
C SER A 6 -8.06 18.13 -14.04
N LYS A 7 -7.57 17.00 -14.59
CA LYS A 7 -6.61 16.11 -13.90
C LYS A 7 -5.39 16.90 -13.38
N LEU A 8 -4.89 17.86 -14.16
CA LEU A 8 -3.72 18.68 -13.82
C LEU A 8 -4.02 19.69 -12.70
N GLU A 9 -5.17 20.39 -12.77
CA GLU A 9 -5.60 21.31 -11.71
C GLU A 9 -5.77 20.57 -10.38
N ARG A 10 -6.40 19.38 -10.41
CA ARG A 10 -6.58 18.59 -9.19
C ARG A 10 -5.27 18.07 -8.62
N LYS A 11 -4.34 17.62 -9.48
CA LYS A 11 -2.99 17.20 -9.09
C LYS A 11 -2.25 18.34 -8.39
N LYS A 12 -2.34 19.56 -8.94
CA LYS A 12 -1.70 20.76 -8.39
C LYS A 12 -2.24 21.14 -7.02
N GLU A 13 -3.56 21.08 -6.83
CA GLU A 13 -4.19 21.35 -5.53
C GLU A 13 -3.75 20.36 -4.44
N ILE A 14 -3.71 19.07 -4.77
CA ILE A 14 -3.26 18.04 -3.85
C ILE A 14 -1.78 18.23 -3.53
N GLN A 15 -0.95 18.55 -4.53
CA GLN A 15 0.46 18.85 -4.33
C GLN A 15 0.64 20.03 -3.36
N ASP A 16 -0.12 21.10 -3.51
CA ASP A 16 -0.03 22.28 -2.66
C ASP A 16 -0.57 22.01 -1.24
N MET A 17 -1.57 21.12 -1.11
CA MET A 17 -2.13 20.70 0.19
C MET A 17 -1.15 19.86 1.02
N TYR A 18 -0.47 18.89 0.39
CA TYR A 18 0.41 17.97 1.11
C TYR A 18 1.90 18.32 1.03
N ASP A 19 2.27 19.33 0.23
CA ASP A 19 3.66 19.74 -0.07
C ASP A 19 4.57 18.57 -0.50
N VAL A 20 4.02 17.70 -1.35
CA VAL A 20 4.73 16.52 -1.89
C VAL A 20 4.40 16.27 -3.35
N TYR A 21 5.24 15.48 -4.03
CA TYR A 21 4.94 15.04 -5.38
C TYR A 21 3.72 14.10 -5.40
N VAL A 22 2.77 14.36 -6.29
CA VAL A 22 1.60 13.51 -6.45
C VAL A 22 1.86 12.47 -7.53
N ASN A 23 2.04 11.22 -7.12
CA ASN A 23 2.11 10.11 -8.06
C ASN A 23 0.72 9.88 -8.69
N ALA A 24 0.63 10.10 -10.00
CA ALA A 24 -0.63 10.04 -10.73
C ALA A 24 -0.87 8.61 -11.24
N TRP A 25 -1.21 7.68 -10.34
CA TRP A 25 -1.49 6.29 -10.72
C TRP A 25 -2.85 6.07 -11.40
N GLY A 26 -3.58 7.15 -11.69
CA GLY A 26 -4.87 7.09 -12.38
C GLY A 26 -4.80 6.28 -13.69
N GLY A 27 -3.73 6.45 -14.48
CA GLY A 27 -3.52 5.71 -15.74
C GLY A 27 -3.37 4.20 -15.59
N TYR A 28 -3.07 3.69 -14.39
CA TYR A 28 -3.08 2.25 -14.11
C TYR A 28 -4.43 1.76 -13.59
N ALA A 29 -5.31 2.66 -13.18
CA ALA A 29 -6.61 2.34 -12.61
C ALA A 29 -7.76 2.56 -13.62
N ASP A 30 -7.61 3.48 -14.58
CA ASP A 30 -8.66 3.89 -15.52
C ASP A 30 -8.48 3.37 -16.95
N GLU A 31 -7.44 2.56 -17.22
CA GLU A 31 -7.18 1.99 -18.54
C GLU A 31 -7.81 0.58 -18.69
N PRO A 32 -8.47 0.27 -19.82
CA PRO A 32 -9.15 -1.02 -20.02
C PRO A 32 -8.26 -2.26 -19.90
N LYS A 33 -6.96 -2.11 -20.14
CA LYS A 33 -5.99 -3.21 -20.12
C LYS A 33 -5.62 -3.62 -18.68
N GLU A 34 -5.83 -2.75 -17.68
CA GLU A 34 -5.61 -2.97 -16.25
C GLU A 34 -6.87 -3.42 -15.49
N ALA A 35 -8.03 -3.45 -16.15
CA ALA A 35 -9.30 -3.85 -15.53
C ALA A 35 -9.21 -5.14 -14.67
N PRO A 36 -8.51 -6.21 -15.09
CA PRO A 36 -8.35 -7.41 -14.24
C PRO A 36 -7.67 -7.15 -12.89
N VAL A 37 -6.69 -6.23 -12.83
CA VAL A 37 -6.01 -5.86 -11.56
C VAL A 37 -6.98 -5.10 -10.65
N VAL A 38 -7.75 -4.19 -11.23
CA VAL A 38 -8.75 -3.38 -10.51
C VAL A 38 -9.82 -4.28 -9.90
N GLU A 39 -10.36 -5.24 -10.68
CA GLU A 39 -11.37 -6.20 -10.22
C GLU A 39 -10.86 -7.07 -9.05
N ILE A 40 -9.62 -7.56 -9.14
CA ILE A 40 -8.98 -8.34 -8.07
C ILE A 40 -8.86 -7.49 -6.79
N ILE A 41 -8.36 -6.25 -6.92
CA ILE A 41 -8.18 -5.35 -5.76
C ILE A 41 -9.53 -5.02 -5.12
N GLU A 42 -10.56 -4.75 -5.93
CA GLU A 42 -11.91 -4.45 -5.44
C GLU A 42 -12.48 -5.58 -4.59
N GLY A 43 -12.41 -6.82 -5.10
CA GLY A 43 -12.90 -8.00 -4.39
C GLY A 43 -12.15 -8.24 -3.08
N ILE A 44 -10.82 -8.24 -3.14
CA ILE A 44 -9.97 -8.52 -1.96
C ILE A 44 -10.12 -7.43 -0.91
N ALA A 45 -10.09 -6.16 -1.31
CA ALA A 45 -10.20 -5.03 -0.38
C ALA A 45 -11.53 -5.07 0.38
N LYS A 46 -12.63 -5.39 -0.31
CA LYS A 46 -13.93 -5.58 0.31
C LYS A 46 -13.92 -6.71 1.33
N ASP A 47 -13.32 -7.84 1.01
CA ASP A 47 -13.27 -9.00 1.91
C ASP A 47 -12.42 -8.73 3.17
N VAL A 48 -11.32 -7.98 3.06
CA VAL A 48 -10.48 -7.63 4.23
C VAL A 48 -10.95 -6.37 4.98
N GLY A 49 -11.90 -5.61 4.42
CA GLY A 49 -12.37 -4.35 4.99
C GLY A 49 -11.35 -3.21 4.87
N LEU A 50 -10.76 -3.03 3.69
CA LEU A 50 -9.92 -1.89 3.33
C LEU A 50 -10.60 -1.07 2.20
N PRO A 51 -10.37 0.25 2.11
CA PRO A 51 -10.76 1.01 0.93
C PRO A 51 -10.02 0.47 -0.31
N PRO A 52 -10.71 0.05 -1.39
CA PRO A 52 -10.02 -0.55 -2.54
C PRO A 52 -9.06 0.42 -3.23
N SER A 53 -9.45 1.69 -3.33
CA SER A 53 -8.58 2.76 -3.82
C SER A 53 -7.31 2.94 -3.01
N TYR A 54 -7.34 2.65 -1.70
CA TYR A 54 -6.17 2.71 -0.84
C TYR A 54 -5.27 1.50 -1.07
N LEU A 55 -5.83 0.29 -1.12
CA LEU A 55 -5.07 -0.92 -1.44
C LEU A 55 -4.36 -0.80 -2.80
N PHE A 56 -5.08 -0.32 -3.83
CA PHE A 56 -4.51 -0.03 -5.15
C PHE A 56 -3.36 0.96 -5.08
N THR A 57 -3.57 2.06 -4.35
CA THR A 57 -2.58 3.12 -4.15
C THR A 57 -1.29 2.57 -3.57
N ILE A 58 -1.36 1.80 -2.47
CA ILE A 58 -0.15 1.26 -1.85
C ILE A 58 0.49 0.22 -2.76
N ALA A 59 -0.27 -0.74 -3.32
CA ALA A 59 0.26 -1.79 -4.18
C ALA A 59 1.02 -1.20 -5.39
N THR A 60 0.37 -0.26 -6.11
CA THR A 60 0.95 0.42 -7.28
C THR A 60 2.17 1.24 -6.91
N GLY A 61 2.12 1.87 -5.73
CA GLY A 61 3.20 2.69 -5.22
C GLY A 61 4.45 1.91 -4.84
N GLU A 62 4.33 0.68 -4.33
CA GLU A 62 5.49 -0.14 -3.97
C GLU A 62 6.23 -0.66 -5.20
N GLY A 63 5.63 -1.62 -5.92
CA GLY A 63 6.27 -2.22 -7.09
C GLY A 63 5.29 -2.66 -8.18
N LEU A 64 3.99 -2.81 -7.89
CA LEU A 64 3.01 -3.25 -8.87
C LEU A 64 2.98 -2.29 -10.07
N GLY A 65 3.00 -0.99 -9.83
CA GLY A 65 2.97 0.01 -10.90
C GLY A 65 4.21 -0.05 -11.79
N TRP A 66 5.38 0.21 -11.21
CA TRP A 66 6.64 0.36 -11.95
C TRP A 66 7.25 -0.96 -12.45
N ILE A 67 7.09 -2.06 -11.71
CA ILE A 67 7.74 -3.34 -12.08
C ILE A 67 6.79 -4.20 -12.91
N TYR A 68 5.49 -4.15 -12.64
CA TYR A 68 4.52 -5.02 -13.30
C TYR A 68 3.74 -4.31 -14.40
N LEU A 69 3.00 -3.25 -14.05
CA LEU A 69 2.05 -2.59 -14.96
C LEU A 69 2.75 -1.73 -16.02
N SER A 70 3.96 -1.21 -15.79
CA SER A 70 4.71 -0.55 -16.86
C SER A 70 5.48 -1.50 -17.78
N ASP A 71 5.60 -2.79 -17.45
CA ASP A 71 6.26 -3.75 -18.34
C ASP A 71 5.27 -4.36 -19.33
N LEU A 72 5.40 -3.98 -20.61
CA LEU A 72 4.57 -4.47 -21.71
C LEU A 72 4.60 -6.00 -21.88
N LYS A 73 5.62 -6.70 -21.36
CA LYS A 73 5.69 -8.18 -21.35
C LYS A 73 4.67 -8.82 -20.41
N ASN A 74 4.09 -8.04 -19.50
CA ASN A 74 3.01 -8.48 -18.62
C ASN A 74 1.63 -8.26 -19.22
N TYR A 75 1.55 -7.97 -20.52
CA TYR A 75 0.29 -7.84 -21.24
C TYR A 75 0.17 -8.90 -22.33
N LYS A 76 -1.03 -9.48 -22.47
CA LYS A 76 -1.39 -10.41 -23.53
C LYS A 76 -2.79 -10.07 -24.02
N ASN A 77 -2.95 -9.95 -25.33
CA ASN A 77 -4.23 -9.60 -25.97
C ASN A 77 -4.86 -8.32 -25.40
N GLY A 78 -4.02 -7.31 -25.12
CA GLY A 78 -4.48 -6.02 -24.58
C GLY A 78 -4.99 -6.08 -23.14
N LYS A 79 -4.66 -7.13 -22.37
CA LYS A 79 -4.97 -7.24 -20.94
C LYS A 79 -3.74 -7.61 -20.15
N VAL A 80 -3.67 -7.13 -18.92
CA VAL A 80 -2.67 -7.55 -17.94
C VAL A 80 -2.81 -9.06 -17.68
N ILE A 81 -1.66 -9.73 -17.64
CA ILE A 81 -1.55 -11.14 -17.29
C ILE A 81 -1.63 -11.22 -15.76
N THR A 82 -2.44 -12.13 -15.21
CA THR A 82 -2.64 -12.23 -13.76
C THR A 82 -2.24 -13.58 -13.18
N ASP A 83 -1.94 -14.58 -14.03
CA ASP A 83 -1.70 -15.98 -13.69
C ASP A 83 -0.21 -16.36 -13.60
N LYS A 84 0.70 -15.37 -13.69
CA LYS A 84 2.15 -15.57 -13.54
C LYS A 84 2.58 -15.45 -12.09
N LYS A 85 3.58 -16.23 -11.69
CA LYS A 85 4.25 -16.08 -10.40
C LYS A 85 4.75 -14.66 -10.18
N ILE A 86 4.64 -14.17 -8.95
CA ILE A 86 4.96 -12.80 -8.55
C ILE A 86 5.91 -12.83 -7.36
N SER A 87 6.99 -12.05 -7.43
CA SER A 87 7.88 -11.83 -6.29
C SER A 87 7.23 -10.84 -5.32
N GLY A 88 6.97 -11.26 -4.10
CA GLY A 88 6.50 -10.38 -3.03
C GLY A 88 7.48 -9.27 -2.69
N PHE A 89 8.77 -9.61 -2.69
CA PHE A 89 9.86 -8.69 -2.39
C PHE A 89 9.93 -7.56 -3.41
N GLN A 90 10.02 -7.91 -4.70
CA GLN A 90 10.17 -6.91 -5.75
C GLN A 90 8.88 -6.13 -6.00
N ASN A 91 7.75 -6.82 -6.17
CA ASN A 91 6.54 -6.20 -6.69
C ASN A 91 5.67 -5.56 -5.60
N PHE A 92 5.80 -5.95 -4.34
CA PHE A 92 4.88 -5.50 -3.27
C PHE A 92 5.57 -5.05 -1.99
N GLY A 93 6.91 -5.17 -1.87
CA GLY A 93 7.63 -4.81 -0.64
C GLY A 93 7.26 -5.70 0.56
N LEU A 94 6.98 -6.98 0.29
CA LEU A 94 6.53 -7.96 1.29
C LEU A 94 7.71 -8.73 1.89
N ASP A 95 8.73 -8.00 2.33
CA ASP A 95 10.03 -8.50 2.82
C ASP A 95 9.93 -9.51 3.97
N PHE A 96 8.81 -9.51 4.69
CA PHE A 96 8.61 -10.28 5.92
C PHE A 96 7.44 -11.27 5.85
N PHE A 97 6.75 -11.37 4.71
CA PHE A 97 5.54 -12.19 4.61
C PHE A 97 5.81 -13.69 4.85
N GLY A 98 6.95 -14.20 4.37
CA GLY A 98 7.39 -15.58 4.59
C GLY A 98 8.12 -15.79 5.92
N ASN A 99 8.18 -14.78 6.80
CA ASN A 99 8.83 -14.92 8.09
C ASN A 99 7.94 -15.77 9.03
N PRO A 100 8.43 -16.89 9.59
CA PRO A 100 7.65 -17.74 10.50
C PRO A 100 7.11 -17.03 11.75
N LYS A 101 7.72 -15.90 12.16
CA LYS A 101 7.25 -15.08 13.28
C LYS A 101 6.10 -14.14 12.91
N GLU A 102 6.06 -13.65 11.67
CA GLU A 102 5.00 -12.76 11.19
C GLU A 102 3.81 -13.55 10.65
N TRP A 103 4.05 -14.70 10.00
CA TRP A 103 3.04 -15.48 9.30
C TRP A 103 1.78 -15.79 10.12
N PRO A 104 1.86 -16.28 11.38
CA PRO A 104 0.66 -16.53 12.19
C PRO A 104 -0.19 -15.27 12.42
N ASN A 105 0.44 -14.10 12.51
CA ASN A 105 -0.25 -12.83 12.71
C ASN A 105 -0.91 -12.32 11.42
N LEU A 106 -0.41 -12.72 10.25
CA LEU A 106 -0.95 -12.37 8.94
C LEU A 106 -2.05 -13.33 8.49
N LYS A 107 -1.91 -14.63 8.81
CA LYS A 107 -2.85 -15.69 8.40
C LYS A 107 -4.29 -15.44 8.84
N LYS A 108 -4.52 -14.75 9.97
CA LYS A 108 -5.86 -14.37 10.43
C LYS A 108 -6.58 -13.35 9.53
N TYR A 109 -5.86 -12.65 8.65
CA TYR A 109 -6.38 -11.70 7.68
C TYR A 109 -6.52 -12.28 6.26
N LEU A 110 -6.20 -13.56 6.10
CA LEU A 110 -6.23 -14.25 4.82
C LEU A 110 -7.38 -15.27 4.77
N PRO A 111 -7.83 -15.67 3.58
CA PRO A 111 -8.76 -16.78 3.42
C PRO A 111 -8.25 -18.03 4.14
N LYS A 112 -9.17 -18.83 4.69
CA LYS A 112 -8.80 -20.08 5.38
C LYS A 112 -8.00 -21.03 4.46
N THR A 113 -8.30 -21.00 3.17
CA THR A 113 -7.63 -21.78 2.12
C THR A 113 -6.28 -21.21 1.69
N TYR A 114 -5.88 -20.03 2.16
CA TYR A 114 -4.64 -19.38 1.73
C TYR A 114 -3.41 -19.95 2.45
N ASN A 115 -2.71 -20.92 1.86
CA ASN A 115 -1.63 -21.65 2.56
C ASN A 115 -0.29 -21.57 1.84
N GLU A 116 0.79 -21.72 2.60
CA GLU A 116 2.12 -21.94 2.03
C GLU A 116 2.16 -23.29 1.29
N GLY A 117 2.83 -23.32 0.14
CA GLY A 117 2.83 -24.44 -0.80
C GLY A 117 1.73 -24.32 -1.87
N ASP A 118 0.58 -23.72 -1.53
CA ASP A 118 -0.54 -23.53 -2.45
C ASP A 118 -0.53 -22.12 -3.07
N GLU A 119 -0.50 -21.09 -2.23
CA GLU A 119 -0.60 -19.68 -2.63
C GLU A 119 0.74 -18.99 -2.76
N PHE A 120 1.71 -19.44 -1.96
CA PHE A 120 3.04 -18.86 -1.92
C PHE A 120 4.08 -19.86 -1.41
N VAL A 121 5.35 -19.56 -1.64
CA VAL A 121 6.49 -20.24 -1.02
C VAL A 121 7.38 -19.19 -0.38
N SER A 122 7.76 -19.39 0.88
CA SER A 122 8.69 -18.47 1.56
C SER A 122 10.08 -18.54 0.92
N ILE A 123 10.67 -17.38 0.69
CA ILE A 123 12.00 -17.25 0.09
C ILE A 123 12.88 -16.33 0.93
N ALA A 124 14.16 -16.69 1.02
CA ALA A 124 15.17 -15.83 1.63
C ALA A 124 15.70 -14.85 0.58
N GLU A 125 15.45 -13.56 0.79
CA GLU A 125 15.85 -12.48 -0.11
C GLU A 125 16.95 -11.65 0.52
N LYS A 126 17.92 -11.23 -0.31
CA LYS A 126 18.99 -10.34 0.14
C LYS A 126 18.57 -8.91 -0.10
N ARG A 127 18.34 -8.18 0.98
CA ARG A 127 18.10 -6.74 0.94
C ARG A 127 19.43 -6.02 1.07
N ASP A 128 19.76 -5.19 0.07
CA ASP A 128 20.91 -4.30 0.07
C ASP A 128 20.39 -2.86 0.26
N GLU A 129 20.31 -2.40 1.50
CA GLU A 129 19.90 -1.04 1.85
C GLU A 129 21.10 -0.21 2.30
N ALA A 130 20.94 1.12 2.34
CA ALA A 130 21.99 2.07 2.71
C ALA A 130 22.64 1.83 4.10
N TYR A 131 22.06 0.95 4.93
CA TYR A 131 22.53 0.61 6.28
C TYR A 131 23.14 -0.80 6.39
N GLY A 132 23.23 -1.55 5.28
CA GLY A 132 23.87 -2.86 5.22
C GLY A 132 23.07 -3.90 4.42
N LYS A 133 23.70 -5.08 4.30
CA LYS A 133 23.08 -6.26 3.70
C LYS A 133 22.41 -7.08 4.78
N GLU A 134 21.12 -7.34 4.62
CA GLU A 134 20.37 -8.24 5.49
C GLU A 134 19.62 -9.30 4.68
N THR A 135 19.40 -10.46 5.29
CA THR A 135 18.52 -11.47 4.73
C THR A 135 17.13 -11.28 5.31
N VAL A 136 16.14 -11.08 4.44
CA VAL A 136 14.72 -10.99 4.80
C VAL A 136 13.99 -12.24 4.28
N TYR A 137 12.84 -12.54 4.86
CA TYR A 137 12.04 -13.71 4.48
C TYR A 137 10.74 -13.24 3.82
N SER A 138 10.80 -13.11 2.49
CA SER A 138 9.66 -12.74 1.65
C SER A 138 8.98 -14.01 1.11
N ALA A 139 8.22 -13.87 0.03
CA ALA A 139 7.48 -14.95 -0.60
C ALA A 139 7.42 -14.79 -2.13
N ASP A 140 7.50 -15.91 -2.84
CA ASP A 140 7.07 -16.02 -4.22
C ASP A 140 5.62 -16.49 -4.24
N PHE A 141 4.73 -15.69 -4.85
CA PHE A 141 3.31 -15.97 -4.96
C PHE A 141 2.98 -16.72 -6.24
N LYS A 142 1.97 -17.60 -6.19
CA LYS A 142 1.54 -18.37 -7.37
C LYS A 142 1.07 -17.46 -8.51
N ASN A 143 0.41 -16.35 -8.19
CA ASN A 143 -0.18 -15.42 -9.14
C ASN A 143 -0.40 -14.02 -8.55
N LEU A 144 -0.93 -13.10 -9.36
CA LEU A 144 -1.18 -11.72 -8.94
C LEU A 144 -2.22 -11.62 -7.81
N GLU A 145 -3.29 -12.40 -7.89
CA GLU A 145 -4.33 -12.43 -6.87
C GLU A 145 -3.78 -12.82 -5.49
N SER A 146 -2.94 -13.86 -5.42
CA SER A 146 -2.31 -14.28 -4.16
C SER A 146 -1.42 -13.19 -3.58
N SER A 147 -0.64 -12.52 -4.42
CA SER A 147 0.21 -11.40 -3.97
C SER A 147 -0.60 -10.21 -3.44
N ILE A 148 -1.76 -9.92 -4.04
CA ILE A 148 -2.64 -8.83 -3.59
C ILE A 148 -3.32 -9.22 -2.27
N TRP A 149 -3.75 -10.48 -2.10
CA TRP A 149 -4.24 -11.00 -0.82
C TRP A 149 -3.19 -10.83 0.29
N ALA A 150 -1.94 -11.21 0.00
CA ALA A 150 -0.84 -11.06 0.95
C ALA A 150 -0.63 -9.60 1.37
N MET A 151 -0.62 -8.67 0.41
CA MET A 151 -0.48 -7.25 0.70
C MET A 151 -1.67 -6.69 1.47
N ALA A 152 -2.89 -7.06 1.09
CA ALA A 152 -4.11 -6.64 1.78
C ALA A 152 -4.10 -7.11 3.24
N ALA A 153 -3.69 -8.35 3.50
CA ALA A 153 -3.57 -8.89 4.84
C ALA A 153 -2.53 -8.14 5.69
N VAL A 154 -1.37 -7.80 5.12
CA VAL A 154 -0.37 -6.99 5.82
C VAL A 154 -0.92 -5.60 6.11
N LEU A 155 -1.49 -4.91 5.13
CA LEU A 155 -2.03 -3.57 5.32
C LEU A 155 -3.15 -3.54 6.36
N LYS A 156 -4.07 -4.50 6.32
CA LYS A 156 -5.15 -4.60 7.29
C LYS A 156 -4.63 -4.88 8.69
N GLN A 157 -3.65 -5.78 8.83
CA GLN A 157 -2.99 -6.03 10.11
C GLN A 157 -2.35 -4.76 10.69
N ARG A 158 -1.71 -3.95 9.84
CA ARG A 158 -1.04 -2.73 10.25
C ARG A 158 -2.03 -1.62 10.59
N ALA A 159 -3.14 -1.51 9.85
CA ALA A 159 -4.26 -0.64 10.20
C ALA A 159 -4.85 -1.02 11.57
N ASP A 160 -5.16 -2.29 11.81
CA ASP A 160 -5.69 -2.75 13.10
C ASP A 160 -4.71 -2.53 14.26
N ARG A 161 -3.40 -2.70 14.01
CA ARG A 161 -2.37 -2.39 15.00
C ARG A 161 -2.38 -0.90 15.34
N PHE A 162 -2.41 -0.02 14.33
CA PHE A 162 -2.51 1.42 14.54
C PHE A 162 -3.77 1.79 15.31
N GLU A 163 -4.92 1.20 14.97
CA GLU A 163 -6.19 1.43 15.69
C GLU A 163 -6.12 0.98 17.15
N ARG A 164 -5.51 -0.17 17.43
CA ARG A 164 -5.31 -0.62 18.81
C ARG A 164 -4.40 0.32 19.58
N ASP A 165 -3.27 0.68 18.98
CA ASP A 165 -2.27 1.56 19.60
C ASP A 165 -2.85 2.97 19.85
N TRP A 166 -3.72 3.49 18.96
CA TRP A 166 -4.41 4.76 19.19
C TRP A 166 -5.38 4.69 20.37
N ASN A 167 -6.05 3.54 20.55
CA ASN A 167 -7.10 3.39 21.56
C ASN A 167 -6.46 3.34 22.94
N GLU A 168 -5.26 2.76 23.03
CA GLU A 168 -4.44 2.74 24.24
C GLU A 168 -3.94 4.14 24.63
N LEU A 169 -3.60 5.00 23.66
CA LEU A 169 -3.08 6.34 23.91
C LEU A 169 -4.17 7.36 24.30
N ASN A 170 -5.45 7.04 24.09
CA ASN A 170 -6.60 7.91 24.38
C ASN A 170 -6.50 9.29 23.72
N TYR A 171 -5.99 9.34 22.49
CA TYR A 171 -5.97 10.54 21.66
C TYR A 171 -7.26 10.66 20.83
N ILE A 172 -7.50 11.84 20.24
CA ILE A 172 -8.64 12.06 19.35
C ILE A 172 -8.52 11.14 18.13
N LYS A 173 -9.63 10.52 17.72
CA LYS A 173 -9.68 9.66 16.53
C LYS A 173 -9.08 10.40 15.31
N PRO A 174 -8.14 9.79 14.57
CA PRO A 174 -7.55 10.42 13.40
C PRO A 174 -8.58 10.61 12.29
N THR A 175 -8.34 11.64 11.48
CA THR A 175 -8.95 11.82 10.18
C THR A 175 -8.57 10.69 9.22
N GLU A 176 -9.27 10.57 8.09
CA GLU A 176 -8.99 9.56 7.08
C GLU A 176 -7.57 9.71 6.48
N ASP A 177 -7.07 10.95 6.32
CA ASP A 177 -5.71 11.21 5.85
C ASP A 177 -4.66 10.75 6.85
N GLU A 178 -4.88 11.05 8.12
CA GLU A 178 -4.01 10.62 9.22
C GLU A 178 -4.02 9.09 9.33
N TRP A 179 -5.19 8.46 9.19
CA TRP A 179 -5.30 7.00 9.15
C TRP A 179 -4.49 6.39 8.01
N ALA A 180 -4.59 6.91 6.79
CA ALA A 180 -3.83 6.40 5.66
C ALA A 180 -2.33 6.64 5.82
N PHE A 181 -1.92 7.83 6.26
CA PHE A 181 -0.53 8.15 6.52
C PHE A 181 0.09 7.20 7.54
N TRP A 182 -0.54 7.07 8.71
CA TRP A 182 -0.01 6.25 9.80
C TRP A 182 -0.08 4.76 9.48
N THR A 183 -1.14 4.28 8.81
CA THR A 183 -1.21 2.89 8.33
C THR A 183 -0.03 2.55 7.42
N TYR A 184 0.33 3.44 6.47
CA TYR A 184 1.52 3.23 5.64
C TYR A 184 2.84 3.35 6.43
N PHE A 185 2.92 4.24 7.41
CA PHE A 185 4.09 4.31 8.29
C PHE A 185 4.25 3.00 9.07
N TYR A 186 3.16 2.45 9.63
CA TYR A 186 3.16 1.15 10.29
C TYR A 186 3.54 0.01 9.34
N TYR A 187 3.09 0.07 8.09
CA TYR A 187 3.48 -0.88 7.05
C TYR A 187 5.00 -0.92 6.87
N GLN A 188 5.66 0.24 6.84
CA GLN A 188 7.10 0.36 6.60
C GLN A 188 7.96 0.13 7.85
N ARG A 189 7.57 0.71 9.00
CA ARG A 189 8.31 0.72 10.28
C ARG A 189 7.37 0.87 11.48
N PRO A 190 6.73 -0.21 11.96
CA PRO A 190 5.68 -0.12 12.98
C PRO A 190 6.16 0.41 14.33
N GLU A 191 7.35 0.00 14.79
CA GLU A 191 7.88 0.46 16.09
C GLU A 191 8.22 1.96 16.07
N LEU A 192 8.80 2.44 14.97
CA LEU A 192 9.10 3.86 14.79
C LEU A 192 7.81 4.68 14.68
N ALA A 193 6.81 4.19 13.96
CA ALA A 193 5.52 4.85 13.83
C ALA A 193 4.87 5.07 15.22
N PHE A 194 4.82 4.01 16.04
CA PHE A 194 4.28 4.11 17.40
C PHE A 194 5.06 5.09 18.27
N GLN A 195 6.39 5.05 18.22
CA GLN A 195 7.25 6.00 18.93
C GLN A 195 6.94 7.44 18.54
N ARG A 196 6.81 7.73 17.23
CA ARG A 196 6.53 9.09 16.74
C ARG A 196 5.18 9.61 17.18
N ILE A 197 4.13 8.79 17.14
CA ILE A 197 2.80 9.17 17.63
C ILE A 197 2.87 9.55 19.12
N LYS A 198 3.60 8.79 19.94
CA LYS A 198 3.79 9.09 21.37
C LYS A 198 4.54 10.39 21.62
N GLU A 199 5.58 10.65 20.83
CA GLU A 199 6.34 11.91 20.90
C GLU A 199 5.46 13.11 20.54
N LEU A 200 4.62 12.95 19.50
CA LEU A 200 3.73 14.00 19.02
C LEU A 200 2.56 14.32 19.92
N LYS A 201 2.03 13.28 20.59
CA LYS A 201 0.74 13.33 21.27
C LYS A 201 -0.42 13.75 20.34
N SER A 202 -0.28 13.45 19.05
CA SER A 202 -1.27 13.72 18.02
C SER A 202 -1.05 12.80 16.82
N TYR A 203 -2.01 12.80 15.90
CA TYR A 203 -1.89 12.14 14.60
C TYR A 203 -1.54 13.10 13.47
N ASP A 204 -1.28 14.37 13.79
CA ASP A 204 -1.01 15.41 12.80
C ASP A 204 0.09 14.94 11.86
N ILE A 205 -0.20 14.89 10.55
CA ILE A 205 0.72 14.45 9.50
C ILE A 205 1.60 15.58 8.95
N PHE A 206 1.29 16.83 9.33
CA PHE A 206 2.02 18.04 8.97
C PHE A 206 3.02 18.50 10.04
N TYR A 207 3.15 17.72 11.11
CA TYR A 207 3.94 18.02 12.30
C TYR A 207 5.45 18.28 12.09
N LEU A 208 6.03 17.88 10.95
CA LEU A 208 7.43 18.16 10.61
C LEU A 208 7.52 19.17 9.48
N LYS A 209 8.17 20.32 9.75
CA LYS A 209 8.58 21.26 8.71
C LYS A 209 9.55 20.59 7.73
N THR A 210 9.56 21.09 6.50
CA THR A 210 10.26 20.59 5.29
C THR A 210 11.73 20.20 5.43
N SER A 211 12.40 20.59 6.51
CA SER A 211 13.81 20.28 6.80
C SER A 211 14.07 18.90 7.42
N ASP A 212 13.05 18.19 7.94
CA ASP A 212 13.20 16.86 8.55
C ASP A 212 12.49 15.76 7.74
N ARG A 213 12.89 15.65 6.47
CA ARG A 213 12.37 14.64 5.53
C ARG A 213 12.99 13.28 5.81
N THR A 214 12.50 12.56 6.80
CA THR A 214 12.70 11.11 6.80
C THR A 214 12.11 10.53 5.50
N LYS A 215 12.81 9.62 4.84
CA LYS A 215 12.37 9.02 3.56
C LYS A 215 10.96 8.42 3.67
N ILE A 216 10.62 7.83 4.83
CA ILE A 216 9.34 7.17 5.08
C ILE A 216 8.19 8.17 5.21
N ARG A 217 8.37 9.29 5.95
CA ARG A 217 7.33 10.34 6.04
C ARG A 217 6.97 10.87 4.65
N THR A 218 7.98 11.21 3.86
CA THR A 218 7.75 11.78 2.52
C THR A 218 6.96 10.79 1.67
N LYS A 219 7.38 9.51 1.63
CA LYS A 219 6.64 8.45 0.95
C LYS A 219 5.19 8.32 1.46
N ALA A 220 4.98 8.34 2.78
CA ALA A 220 3.64 8.24 3.37
C ALA A 220 2.72 9.37 2.92
N LEU A 221 3.19 10.63 2.91
CA LEU A 221 2.44 11.77 2.37
C LEU A 221 2.19 11.62 0.87
N GLU A 222 3.18 11.16 0.09
CA GLU A 222 3.00 10.88 -1.33
C GLU A 222 1.93 9.79 -1.58
N ARG A 223 1.81 8.79 -0.69
CA ARG A 223 0.72 7.79 -0.74
C ARG A 223 -0.64 8.41 -0.48
N VAL A 224 -0.77 9.23 0.57
CA VAL A 224 -2.04 9.94 0.85
C VAL A 224 -2.43 10.84 -0.32
N ALA A 225 -1.49 11.62 -0.83
CA ALA A 225 -1.71 12.51 -1.96
C ALA A 225 -2.15 11.74 -3.22
N ALA A 226 -1.47 10.64 -3.54
CA ALA A 226 -1.84 9.79 -4.66
C ALA A 226 -3.21 9.11 -4.45
N TRP A 227 -3.53 8.70 -3.22
CA TRP A 227 -4.83 8.13 -2.90
C TRP A 227 -5.97 9.11 -3.12
N ARG A 228 -5.82 10.36 -2.63
CA ARG A 228 -6.79 11.44 -2.88
C ARG A 228 -6.94 11.76 -4.36
N TYR A 229 -5.86 11.63 -5.12
CA TYR A 229 -5.91 11.78 -6.57
C TYR A 229 -6.70 10.63 -7.23
N ILE A 230 -6.52 9.39 -6.79
CA ILE A 230 -7.28 8.22 -7.28
C ILE A 230 -8.77 8.34 -6.95
N GLN A 231 -9.12 8.72 -5.71
CA GLN A 231 -10.51 8.89 -5.29
C GLN A 231 -11.27 9.92 -6.14
N TYR A 232 -10.59 10.95 -6.66
CA TYR A 232 -11.21 11.94 -7.56
C TYR A 232 -11.82 11.31 -8.82
N TYR A 233 -11.30 10.18 -9.28
CA TYR A 233 -11.77 9.50 -10.49
C TYR A 233 -12.96 8.57 -10.27
N ASN A 234 -13.35 8.29 -9.01
CA ASN A 234 -14.44 7.38 -8.68
C ASN A 234 -14.34 6.02 -9.40
N ILE A 235 -13.13 5.48 -9.52
CA ILE A 235 -12.85 4.21 -10.20
C ILE A 235 -13.25 3.02 -9.32
N PHE A 236 -12.93 3.14 -8.04
CA PHE A 236 -13.18 2.13 -7.01
C PHE A 236 -14.44 2.49 -6.23
N SER A 237 -15.11 1.50 -5.64
CA SER A 237 -16.20 1.75 -4.70
C SER A 237 -15.73 2.50 -3.44
N THR A 238 -16.68 3.20 -2.83
CA THR A 238 -16.51 3.94 -1.57
C THR A 238 -16.73 3.04 -0.36
#